data_AF-A0A6M4YCU8-F1
#
_entry.id   AF-A0A6M4YCU8-F1
#
_cell.length_a   1.000
_cell.length_b   1.000
_cell.length_c   1.000
_cell.angle_alpha   90.00
_cell.angle_beta   90.00
_cell.angle_gamma   90.00
#
_symmetry.space_group_name_H-M   'P 1'
#
loop_
_entity.id
_entity.type
_entity.pdbx_description
1 polymer ?
#
loop_
_entity_poly.entity_id
_entity_poly.type
_entity_poly.pdbx_seq_one_letter_code
_entity_poly.pdbx_strand_id
1 'polypeptide(L)'
;MLVTSRQTLLDWVRRGRLPRESLPAALALCDLPPAPVRWQWLFDRLLLWLGCLCLGAGLVFFVAFNWQALGRLSRLALLELPLLAMLLVLWRKPLADTPRQALLLAVALNIGALLALVGQTYQTGADPWQLFATWALLLLPLAALGRSPLLWTLCWLLGQLALVLYWRLGLIDLFFSFNEEALGWCLTLLNAALWGALILAPARLGLMPSWLPGLAAGLGVTLLALLALFDAASPWVWPAWLAWLGAAYLRWHHRFIAGLAMGCLSLIAVILAALGKWMEPDMNGFLLLSLIAIGLSVMASRWLQQQRRQHV
;
A
#
# COMPACT_ATOMS: atom_id res chain seq x y z
N MET A 1 1.42 -28.52 8.19
CA MET A 1 -0.02 -28.85 8.19
C MET A 1 -0.63 -28.24 6.94
N LEU A 2 -1.05 -29.07 5.99
CA LEU A 2 -1.74 -28.61 4.78
C LEU A 2 -3.05 -27.95 5.20
N VAL A 3 -3.22 -26.66 4.91
CA VAL A 3 -4.48 -25.95 5.16
C VAL A 3 -5.50 -26.43 4.13
N THR A 4 -6.21 -27.52 4.44
CA THR A 4 -7.29 -28.04 3.59
C THR A 4 -8.44 -27.04 3.57
N SER A 5 -8.66 -26.42 2.41
CA SER A 5 -9.75 -25.44 2.28
C SER A 5 -11.12 -26.14 2.29
N ARG A 6 -12.15 -25.47 2.80
CA ARG A 6 -13.56 -25.94 2.72
C ARG A 6 -13.94 -26.39 1.31
N GLN A 7 -13.42 -25.68 0.30
CA GLN A 7 -13.66 -26.00 -1.11
C GLN A 7 -13.02 -27.33 -1.53
N THR A 8 -11.83 -27.65 -1.01
CA THR A 8 -11.14 -28.92 -1.26
C THR A 8 -11.93 -30.10 -0.69
N LEU A 9 -12.47 -29.97 0.52
CA LEU A 9 -13.33 -30.99 1.13
C LEU A 9 -14.64 -31.19 0.36
N LEU A 10 -15.25 -30.09 -0.10
CA LEU A 10 -16.45 -30.14 -0.94
C LEU A 10 -16.15 -30.76 -2.31
N ASP A 11 -14.99 -30.52 -2.90
CA ASP A 11 -14.55 -31.15 -4.15
C ASP A 11 -14.29 -32.65 -3.97
N TRP A 12 -13.77 -33.10 -2.82
CA TRP A 12 -13.62 -34.52 -2.51
C TRP A 12 -14.97 -35.23 -2.37
N VAL A 13 -15.96 -34.56 -1.77
CA VAL A 13 -17.34 -35.08 -1.73
C VAL A 13 -17.96 -35.14 -3.12
N ARG A 14 -17.77 -34.11 -3.96
CA ARG A 14 -18.27 -34.10 -5.35
C ARG A 14 -17.65 -35.20 -6.20
N ARG A 15 -16.38 -35.53 -5.97
CA ARG A 15 -15.63 -36.58 -6.69
C ARG A 15 -15.83 -37.98 -6.10
N GLY A 16 -16.71 -38.15 -5.12
CA GLY A 16 -16.98 -39.43 -4.46
C GLY A 16 -15.82 -39.97 -3.60
N ARG A 17 -14.79 -39.16 -3.33
CA ARG A 17 -13.66 -39.54 -2.47
C ARG A 17 -13.96 -39.43 -0.98
N LEU A 18 -15.02 -38.72 -0.62
CA LEU A 18 -15.55 -38.62 0.74
C LEU A 18 -17.07 -38.86 0.70
N PRO A 19 -17.61 -39.78 1.51
CA PRO A 19 -19.05 -39.92 1.72
C PRO A 19 -19.65 -38.60 2.22
N ARG A 20 -20.82 -38.20 1.70
CA ARG A 20 -21.51 -36.96 2.13
C ARG A 20 -21.77 -36.91 3.64
N GLU A 21 -22.00 -38.07 4.24
CA GLU A 21 -22.24 -38.25 5.68
C GLU A 21 -21.02 -37.93 6.55
N SER A 22 -19.81 -38.09 5.99
CA SER A 22 -18.54 -37.80 6.68
C SER A 22 -18.07 -36.35 6.54
N LEU A 23 -18.75 -35.54 5.73
CA LEU A 23 -18.43 -34.12 5.52
C LEU A 23 -18.45 -33.29 6.82
N PRO A 24 -19.43 -33.42 7.72
CA PRO A 24 -19.46 -32.66 8.97
C PRO A 24 -18.27 -33.00 9.88
N ALA A 25 -17.90 -34.29 9.96
CA ALA A 25 -16.75 -34.75 10.74
C ALA A 25 -15.42 -34.26 10.14
N ALA A 26 -15.28 -34.29 8.82
CA ALA A 26 -14.10 -33.78 8.12
C ALA A 26 -13.94 -32.25 8.27
N LEU A 27 -15.05 -31.50 8.29
CA LEU A 27 -15.05 -30.07 8.55
C LEU A 27 -14.67 -29.74 9.99
N ALA A 28 -15.16 -30.52 10.96
CA ALA A 28 -14.79 -30.39 12.37
C ALA A 28 -13.29 -30.66 12.60
N LEU A 29 -12.72 -31.68 11.95
CA LEU A 29 -11.28 -31.98 11.99
C LEU A 29 -10.40 -30.88 11.38
N CYS A 30 -10.96 -30.04 10.49
CA CYS A 30 -10.26 -28.94 9.82
C CYS A 30 -10.55 -27.55 10.44
N ASP A 31 -11.25 -27.48 11.58
CA ASP A 31 -11.72 -26.23 12.21
C ASP A 31 -12.50 -25.31 11.24
N LEU A 32 -13.46 -25.88 10.50
CA LEU A 32 -14.32 -25.15 9.57
C LEU A 32 -15.80 -25.25 9.98
N PRO A 33 -16.51 -24.11 10.20
CA PRO A 33 -16.10 -22.72 10.02
C PRO A 33 -14.98 -22.29 10.97
N PRO A 34 -14.16 -21.27 10.61
CA PRO A 34 -13.07 -20.81 11.45
C PRO A 34 -13.59 -20.54 12.86
N ALA A 35 -12.95 -21.19 13.85
CA ALA A 35 -13.32 -21.05 15.25
C ALA A 35 -13.47 -19.57 15.64
N PRO A 36 -14.38 -19.22 16.56
CA PRO A 36 -14.61 -17.83 16.99
C PRO A 36 -13.32 -17.11 17.40
N VAL A 37 -12.33 -17.85 17.90
CA VAL A 37 -10.97 -17.38 18.23
C VAL A 37 -10.24 -16.75 17.02
N ARG A 38 -10.40 -17.30 15.81
CA ARG A 38 -9.78 -16.74 14.59
C ARG A 38 -10.44 -15.42 14.17
N TRP A 39 -11.75 -15.29 14.37
CA TRP A 39 -12.47 -14.03 14.14
C TRP A 39 -12.06 -12.98 15.15
N GLN A 40 -12.00 -13.33 16.44
CA GLN A 40 -11.50 -12.44 17.50
C GLN A 40 -10.10 -11.93 17.16
N TRP A 41 -9.17 -12.82 16.83
CA TRP A 41 -7.82 -12.43 16.42
C TRP A 41 -7.79 -11.47 15.21
N LEU A 42 -8.68 -11.64 14.23
CA LEU A 42 -8.78 -10.74 13.08
C LEU A 42 -9.31 -9.37 13.52
N PHE A 43 -10.39 -9.35 14.30
CA PHE A 43 -10.97 -8.14 14.82
C PHE A 43 -9.98 -7.39 15.72
N ASP A 44 -9.27 -8.07 16.60
CA ASP A 44 -8.24 -7.48 17.47
C ASP A 44 -7.17 -6.76 16.65
N ARG A 45 -6.73 -7.37 15.54
CA ARG A 45 -5.76 -6.75 14.63
C ARG A 45 -6.34 -5.54 13.92
N LEU A 46 -7.55 -5.66 13.37
CA LEU A 46 -8.20 -4.55 12.68
C LEU A 46 -8.45 -3.37 13.62
N LEU A 47 -8.95 -3.62 14.83
CA LEU A 47 -9.16 -2.62 15.86
C LEU A 47 -7.85 -1.99 16.32
N LEU A 48 -6.77 -2.76 16.46
CA LEU A 48 -5.45 -2.23 16.82
C LEU A 48 -4.95 -1.25 15.75
N TRP A 49 -5.02 -1.63 14.48
CA TRP A 49 -4.59 -0.76 13.38
C TRP A 49 -5.46 0.47 13.24
N LEU A 50 -6.78 0.29 13.27
CA LEU A 50 -7.74 1.39 13.20
C LEU A 50 -7.57 2.33 14.39
N GLY A 51 -7.42 1.80 15.60
CA GLY A 51 -7.18 2.56 16.81
C GLY A 51 -5.90 3.38 16.72
N CYS A 52 -4.80 2.79 16.24
CA CYS A 52 -3.54 3.50 16.01
C CYS A 52 -3.71 4.67 15.02
N LEU A 53 -4.41 4.43 13.90
CA LEU A 53 -4.65 5.46 12.88
C LEU A 53 -5.57 6.57 13.41
N CYS A 54 -6.66 6.21 14.08
CA CYS A 54 -7.60 7.16 14.67
C CYS A 54 -6.96 7.99 15.77
N LEU A 55 -6.10 7.40 16.60
CA LEU A 55 -5.35 8.15 17.62
C LEU A 55 -4.35 9.11 16.98
N GLY A 56 -3.60 8.66 15.97
CA GLY A 56 -2.69 9.53 15.23
C GLY A 56 -3.40 10.70 14.53
N ALA A 57 -4.50 10.41 13.82
CA ALA A 57 -5.31 11.43 13.15
C ALA A 57 -6.00 12.37 14.15
N GLY A 58 -6.55 11.82 15.23
CA GLY A 58 -7.17 12.57 16.32
C GLY A 58 -6.18 13.54 16.98
N LEU A 59 -4.95 13.11 17.21
CA LEU A 59 -3.89 13.97 17.75
C LEU A 59 -3.58 15.14 16.80
N VAL A 60 -3.40 14.86 15.51
CA VAL A 60 -3.14 15.88 14.48
C VAL A 60 -4.29 16.88 14.40
N PHE A 61 -5.54 16.40 14.28
CA PHE A 61 -6.70 17.27 14.17
C PHE A 61 -6.98 18.05 15.45
N PHE A 62 -6.78 17.44 16.61
CA PHE A 62 -6.94 18.13 17.89
C PHE A 62 -5.98 19.30 18.01
N VAL A 63 -4.70 19.10 17.68
CA VAL A 63 -3.68 20.17 17.69
C VAL A 63 -4.02 21.25 16.66
N ALA A 64 -4.41 20.86 15.45
CA ALA A 64 -4.77 21.79 14.38
C ALA A 64 -5.99 22.65 14.75
N PHE A 65 -7.05 22.04 15.28
CA PHE A 65 -8.28 22.75 15.68
C PHE A 65 -8.08 23.65 16.89
N ASN A 66 -7.41 23.15 17.94
CA ASN A 66 -7.20 23.90 19.18
C ASN A 66 -5.96 24.81 19.12
N TRP A 67 -5.37 25.01 17.94
CA TRP A 67 -4.12 25.73 17.76
C TRP A 67 -4.09 27.09 18.47
N GLN A 68 -5.12 27.90 18.22
CA GLN A 68 -5.22 29.26 18.75
C GLN A 68 -5.40 29.28 20.28
N ALA A 69 -6.09 28.27 20.84
CA ALA A 69 -6.40 28.19 22.25
C ALA A 69 -5.27 27.58 23.11
N LEU A 70 -4.40 26.76 22.52
CA LEU A 70 -3.31 26.10 23.24
C LEU A 70 -2.12 27.06 23.42
N GLY A 71 -1.56 27.13 24.63
CA GLY A 71 -0.27 27.80 24.88
C GLY A 71 0.91 27.04 24.26
N ARG A 72 2.07 27.69 24.10
CA ARG A 72 3.26 27.05 23.48
C ARG A 72 3.70 25.77 24.19
N LEU A 73 3.73 25.80 25.52
CA LEU A 73 4.13 24.65 26.34
C LEU A 73 3.12 23.50 26.24
N SER A 74 1.82 23.78 26.17
CA SER A 74 0.82 22.71 26.06
C SER A 74 0.85 22.04 24.69
N ARG A 75 1.13 22.80 23.61
CA ARG A 75 1.33 22.21 22.27
C ARG A 75 2.52 21.26 22.24
N LEU A 76 3.65 21.65 22.83
CA LEU A 76 4.84 20.80 22.93
C LEU A 76 4.57 19.58 23.80
N ALA A 77 4.06 19.76 25.01
CA ALA A 77 3.78 18.67 25.95
C ALA A 77 2.81 17.64 25.36
N LEU A 78 1.79 18.09 24.62
CA LEU A 78 0.79 17.21 24.02
C LEU A 78 1.36 16.27 22.95
N LEU A 79 2.45 16.66 22.27
CA LEU A 79 3.09 15.83 21.25
C LEU A 79 4.32 15.09 21.79
N GLU A 80 5.15 15.76 22.61
CA GLU A 80 6.38 15.18 23.16
C GLU A 80 6.12 14.12 24.23
N LEU A 81 5.16 14.34 25.15
CA LEU A 81 4.90 13.37 26.23
C LEU A 81 4.41 12.02 25.70
N PRO A 82 3.43 11.95 24.76
CA PRO A 82 3.05 10.67 24.17
C PRO A 82 4.18 10.03 23.37
N LEU A 83 4.97 10.82 22.64
CA LEU A 83 6.12 10.30 21.90
C LEU A 83 7.11 9.61 22.85
N LEU A 84 7.51 10.29 23.94
CA LEU A 84 8.42 9.74 24.94
C LEU A 84 7.85 8.49 25.61
N ALA A 85 6.56 8.49 25.95
CA ALA A 85 5.90 7.33 26.53
C ALA A 85 5.93 6.12 25.57
N MET A 86 5.64 6.33 24.28
CA MET A 86 5.69 5.26 23.27
C MET A 86 7.12 4.72 23.09
N LEU A 87 8.12 5.60 23.01
CA LEU A 87 9.53 5.20 22.92
C LEU A 87 9.99 4.44 24.17
N LEU A 88 9.56 4.86 25.37
CA LEU A 88 9.85 4.18 26.62
C LEU A 88 9.25 2.77 26.63
N VAL A 89 8.03 2.60 26.15
CA VAL A 89 7.39 1.28 26.03
C VAL A 89 8.15 0.39 25.04
N LEU A 90 8.54 0.92 23.87
CA LEU A 90 9.37 0.19 22.89
C LEU A 90 10.73 -0.24 23.47
N TRP A 91 11.33 0.58 24.33
CA TRP A 91 12.61 0.28 24.95
C TRP A 91 12.50 -0.71 26.11
N ARG A 92 11.47 -0.58 26.96
CA ARG A 92 11.35 -1.35 28.22
C ARG A 92 10.63 -2.67 28.05
N LYS A 93 9.70 -2.80 27.09
CA LYS A 93 8.86 -3.99 26.95
C LYS A 93 9.20 -4.76 25.67
N PRO A 94 9.52 -6.06 25.76
CA PRO A 94 9.56 -6.92 24.58
C PRO A 94 8.12 -7.14 24.10
N LEU A 95 7.70 -6.36 23.11
CA LEU A 95 6.39 -6.50 22.48
C LEU A 95 6.41 -7.59 21.42
N ALA A 96 5.29 -8.30 21.28
CA ALA A 96 5.05 -9.13 20.11
C ALA A 96 5.08 -8.29 18.82
N ASP A 97 5.29 -8.94 17.67
CA ASP A 97 5.51 -8.23 16.40
C ASP A 97 4.36 -7.27 16.07
N THR A 98 3.10 -7.71 16.09
CA THR A 98 1.96 -6.86 15.73
C THR A 98 1.84 -5.58 16.58
N PRO A 99 1.78 -5.64 17.93
CA PRO A 99 1.71 -4.42 18.75
C PRO A 99 2.97 -3.56 18.63
N ARG A 100 4.15 -4.16 18.44
CA ARG A 100 5.38 -3.40 18.18
C ARG A 100 5.26 -2.58 16.88
N GLN A 101 4.74 -3.19 15.81
CA GLN A 101 4.55 -2.54 14.52
C GLN A 101 3.49 -1.42 14.58
N ALA A 102 2.40 -1.64 15.32
CA ALA A 102 1.40 -0.61 15.57
C ALA A 102 1.98 0.57 16.37
N LEU A 103 2.77 0.29 17.42
CA LEU A 103 3.40 1.34 18.22
C LEU A 103 4.44 2.14 17.41
N LEU A 104 5.22 1.46 16.55
CA LEU A 104 6.14 2.11 15.61
C LEU A 104 5.40 3.03 14.63
N LEU A 105 4.23 2.62 14.14
CA LEU A 105 3.38 3.49 13.31
C LEU A 105 2.87 4.70 14.10
N ALA A 106 2.41 4.52 15.33
CA ALA A 106 1.97 5.62 16.19
C ALA A 106 3.09 6.64 16.43
N VAL A 107 4.31 6.16 16.71
CA VAL A 107 5.52 7.01 16.80
C VAL A 107 5.75 7.77 15.50
N ALA A 108 5.66 7.10 14.35
CA ALA A 108 5.87 7.73 13.06
C ALA A 108 4.85 8.84 12.74
N LEU A 109 3.58 8.64 13.09
CA LEU A 109 2.53 9.64 12.95
C LEU A 109 2.74 10.83 13.90
N ASN A 110 3.16 10.56 15.14
CA ASN A 110 3.44 11.60 16.12
C ASN A 110 4.65 12.47 15.70
N ILE A 111 5.70 11.88 15.12
CA ILE A 111 6.81 12.63 14.50
C ILE A 111 6.28 13.57 13.40
N GLY A 112 5.36 13.10 12.55
CA GLY A 112 4.72 13.94 11.53
C GLY A 112 3.93 15.11 12.14
N ALA A 113 3.19 14.85 13.23
CA ALA A 113 2.48 15.88 13.96
C ALA A 113 3.43 16.94 14.56
N LEU A 114 4.58 16.52 15.09
CA LEU A 114 5.63 17.43 15.58
C LEU A 114 6.22 18.29 14.47
N LEU A 115 6.51 17.70 13.31
CA LEU A 115 7.01 18.46 12.15
C LEU A 115 5.98 19.51 11.68
N ALA A 116 4.69 19.13 11.65
CA ALA A 116 3.61 20.06 11.33
C ALA A 116 3.47 21.18 12.39
N LEU A 117 3.59 20.84 13.68
CA LEU A 117 3.62 21.81 14.79
C LEU A 117 4.75 22.83 14.59
N VAL A 118 5.95 22.36 14.26
CA VAL A 118 7.12 23.23 14.02
C VAL A 118 6.88 24.13 12.80
N GLY A 119 6.41 23.57 11.69
CA GLY A 119 6.11 24.33 10.47
C GLY A 119 5.09 25.46 10.70
N GLN A 120 4.04 25.18 11.47
CA GLN A 120 3.02 26.17 11.83
C GLN A 120 3.52 27.21 12.85
N THR A 121 4.30 26.80 13.85
CA THR A 121 4.76 27.70 14.93
C THR A 121 5.75 28.72 14.42
N TYR A 122 6.72 28.28 13.63
CA TYR A 122 7.83 29.12 13.22
C TYR A 122 7.61 29.76 11.85
N GLN A 123 6.46 29.49 11.21
CA GLN A 123 6.17 29.87 9.82
C GLN A 123 7.42 29.76 8.97
N THR A 124 8.15 28.66 9.15
CA THR A 124 9.32 28.36 8.33
C THR A 124 8.77 28.37 6.92
N GLY A 125 9.20 29.30 6.07
CA GLY A 125 8.80 29.36 4.66
C GLY A 125 9.28 28.15 3.87
N ALA A 126 9.51 27.02 4.53
CA ALA A 126 9.81 25.72 4.01
C ALA A 126 8.60 25.23 3.22
N ASP A 127 8.83 24.95 1.94
CA ASP A 127 7.83 24.39 1.07
C ASP A 127 7.30 23.05 1.63
N PRO A 128 6.04 22.68 1.35
CA PRO A 128 5.45 21.43 1.82
C PRO A 128 6.28 20.18 1.52
N TRP A 129 7.05 20.16 0.42
CA TRP A 129 7.91 19.01 0.08
C TRP A 129 9.00 18.76 1.12
N GLN A 130 9.57 19.81 1.73
CA GLN A 130 10.64 19.68 2.72
C GLN A 130 10.14 19.00 3.99
N LEU A 131 8.90 19.29 4.40
CA LEU A 131 8.25 18.65 5.53
C LEU A 131 8.14 17.14 5.30
N PHE A 132 7.59 16.73 4.14
CA PHE A 132 7.42 15.31 3.83
C PHE A 132 8.75 14.58 3.60
N ALA A 133 9.74 15.24 2.99
CA ALA A 133 11.09 14.69 2.81
C ALA A 133 11.79 14.47 4.14
N THR A 134 11.75 15.47 5.03
CA THR A 134 12.32 15.37 6.38
C THR A 134 11.61 14.31 7.19
N TRP A 135 10.28 14.23 7.09
CA TRP A 135 9.50 13.18 7.73
C TRP A 135 9.93 11.79 7.25
N ALA A 136 10.02 11.56 5.94
CA ALA A 136 10.49 10.31 5.37
C ALA A 136 11.90 9.95 5.88
N LEU A 137 12.83 10.91 5.89
CA LEU A 137 14.20 10.72 6.33
C LEU A 137 14.29 10.28 7.80
N LEU A 138 13.53 10.94 8.69
CA LEU A 138 13.49 10.59 10.12
C LEU A 138 12.91 9.19 10.36
N LEU A 139 12.03 8.71 9.47
CA LEU A 139 11.44 7.38 9.59
C LEU A 139 12.32 6.25 9.06
N LEU A 140 13.30 6.52 8.16
CA LEU A 140 14.20 5.50 7.64
C LEU A 140 14.93 4.67 8.72
N PRO A 141 15.59 5.27 9.73
CA PRO A 141 16.26 4.47 10.77
C PRO A 141 15.25 3.66 11.60
N LEU A 142 14.05 4.21 11.86
CA LEU A 142 12.98 3.50 12.56
C LEU A 142 12.45 2.31 11.75
N ALA A 143 12.30 2.47 10.43
CA ALA A 143 11.87 1.41 9.52
C ALA A 143 12.91 0.29 9.43
N ALA A 144 14.20 0.64 9.37
CA ALA A 144 15.31 -0.29 9.32
C ALA A 144 15.48 -1.07 10.64
N LEU A 145 15.61 -0.36 11.77
CA LEU A 145 15.78 -0.96 13.10
C LEU A 145 14.54 -1.72 13.57
N GLY A 146 13.35 -1.20 13.24
CA GLY A 146 12.06 -1.82 13.52
C GLY A 146 11.72 -2.98 12.58
N ARG A 147 12.52 -3.20 11.51
CA ARG A 147 12.26 -4.16 10.43
C ARG A 147 10.80 -4.14 9.99
N SER A 148 10.24 -2.93 9.87
CA SER A 148 8.81 -2.71 9.68
C SER A 148 8.50 -2.51 8.20
N PRO A 149 7.83 -3.47 7.52
CA PRO A 149 7.40 -3.27 6.15
C PRO A 149 6.44 -2.08 6.05
N LEU A 150 5.63 -1.86 7.08
CA LEU A 150 4.65 -0.79 7.12
C LEU A 150 5.32 0.58 7.23
N LEU A 151 6.33 0.76 8.09
CA LEU A 151 7.09 2.01 8.10
C LEU A 151 7.85 2.22 6.80
N TRP A 152 8.40 1.18 6.18
CA TRP A 152 8.98 1.30 4.83
C TRP A 152 7.96 1.81 3.81
N THR A 153 6.71 1.31 3.87
CA THR A 153 5.64 1.81 2.99
C THR A 153 5.34 3.29 3.23
N LEU A 154 5.31 3.72 4.50
CA LEU A 154 5.06 5.11 4.87
C LEU A 154 6.21 6.02 4.43
N CYS A 155 7.47 5.63 4.70
CA CYS A 155 8.66 6.35 4.23
C CYS A 155 8.64 6.52 2.71
N TRP A 156 8.32 5.42 2.00
CA TRP A 156 8.22 5.41 0.55
C TRP A 156 7.14 6.37 0.05
N LEU A 157 5.93 6.30 0.60
CA LEU A 157 4.81 7.16 0.23
C LEU A 157 5.13 8.64 0.47
N LEU A 158 5.72 8.96 1.63
CA LEU A 158 6.12 10.32 1.98
C LEU A 158 7.23 10.84 1.06
N GLY A 159 8.20 10.00 0.71
CA GLY A 159 9.26 10.34 -0.24
C GLY A 159 8.72 10.59 -1.65
N GLN A 160 7.81 9.75 -2.14
CA GLN A 160 7.13 9.95 -3.41
C GLN A 160 6.31 11.25 -3.42
N LEU A 161 5.59 11.53 -2.34
CA LEU A 161 4.82 12.77 -2.19
C LEU A 161 5.74 14.00 -2.18
N ALA A 162 6.87 13.93 -1.47
CA ALA A 162 7.88 14.99 -1.45
C ALA A 162 8.44 15.25 -2.86
N LEU A 163 8.74 14.20 -3.63
CA LEU A 163 9.21 14.35 -5.02
C LEU A 163 8.17 15.02 -5.92
N VAL A 164 6.89 14.63 -5.81
CA VAL A 164 5.80 15.26 -6.57
C VAL A 164 5.67 16.74 -6.22
N LEU A 165 5.68 17.08 -4.93
CA LEU A 165 5.56 18.46 -4.47
C LEU A 165 6.78 19.30 -4.87
N TYR A 166 7.98 18.72 -4.81
CA TYR A 166 9.21 19.37 -5.25
C TYR A 166 9.21 19.65 -6.75
N TRP A 167 8.76 18.68 -7.56
CA TRP A 167 8.61 18.87 -9.01
C TRP A 167 7.67 20.04 -9.33
N ARG A 168 6.58 20.21 -8.59
CA ARG A 168 5.64 21.32 -8.79
C ARG A 168 6.21 22.71 -8.53
N LEU A 169 7.39 22.83 -7.93
CA LEU A 169 8.05 24.12 -7.73
C LEU A 169 8.71 24.69 -9.00
N GLY A 170 8.86 23.89 -10.07
CA GLY A 170 9.44 24.39 -11.32
C GLY A 170 10.94 24.68 -11.28
N LEU A 171 11.62 24.44 -10.15
CA LEU A 171 13.02 24.89 -9.92
C LEU A 171 14.06 24.21 -10.84
N ILE A 172 13.68 23.19 -11.61
CA ILE A 172 14.54 22.45 -12.56
C ILE A 172 14.24 22.86 -14.03
N ASP A 173 13.64 24.04 -14.23
CA ASP A 173 13.24 24.60 -15.56
C ASP A 173 14.38 24.70 -16.60
N LEU A 174 15.63 24.53 -16.18
CA LEU A 174 16.80 24.61 -17.06
C LEU A 174 16.99 23.40 -17.98
N PHE A 175 16.41 22.23 -17.68
CA PHE A 175 16.72 20.98 -18.42
C PHE A 175 15.51 20.16 -18.91
N PHE A 176 14.31 20.31 -18.33
CA PHE A 176 13.15 19.49 -18.66
C PHE A 176 11.88 20.32 -18.78
N SER A 177 11.06 20.04 -19.80
CA SER A 177 9.71 20.62 -19.90
C SER A 177 8.82 20.07 -18.77
N PHE A 178 8.24 20.95 -17.96
CA PHE A 178 7.30 20.58 -16.90
C PHE A 178 5.94 20.16 -17.46
N ASN A 179 5.84 18.91 -17.89
CA ASN A 179 4.57 18.25 -18.18
C ASN A 179 4.28 17.17 -17.13
N GLU A 180 3.01 16.98 -16.77
CA GLU A 180 2.56 15.94 -15.84
C GLU A 180 2.97 14.52 -16.32
N GLU A 181 3.07 14.33 -17.64
CA GLU A 181 3.63 13.12 -18.24
C GLU A 181 5.10 12.88 -17.85
N ALA A 182 5.94 13.93 -17.88
CA ALA A 182 7.35 13.81 -17.55
C ALA A 182 7.56 13.46 -16.06
N LEU A 183 6.75 14.03 -15.17
CA LEU A 183 6.68 13.63 -13.77
C LEU A 183 6.31 12.15 -13.65
N GLY A 184 5.27 11.72 -14.36
CA GLY A 184 4.81 10.33 -14.36
C GLY A 184 5.91 9.36 -14.80
N TRP A 185 6.63 9.67 -15.89
CA TRP A 185 7.76 8.87 -16.35
C TRP A 185 8.93 8.88 -15.38
N CYS A 186 9.28 10.04 -14.82
CA CYS A 186 10.38 10.17 -13.87
C CYS A 186 10.14 9.30 -12.63
N LEU A 187 8.95 9.41 -12.01
CA LEU A 187 8.59 8.58 -10.86
C LEU A 187 8.57 7.09 -11.22
N THR A 188 7.99 6.75 -12.37
CA THR A 188 7.87 5.36 -12.82
C THR A 188 9.23 4.72 -13.07
N LEU A 189 10.12 5.42 -13.78
CA LEU A 189 11.48 4.95 -14.09
C LEU A 189 12.35 4.90 -12.84
N LEU A 190 12.25 5.89 -11.95
CA LEU A 190 12.95 5.87 -10.66
C LEU A 190 12.55 4.64 -9.84
N ASN A 191 11.26 4.35 -9.77
CA ASN A 191 10.73 3.18 -9.07
C ASN A 191 11.18 1.86 -9.74
N ALA A 192 11.14 1.79 -11.07
CA ALA A 192 11.58 0.61 -11.82
C ALA A 192 13.09 0.37 -11.66
N ALA A 193 13.91 1.43 -11.71
CA ALA A 193 15.34 1.37 -11.49
C ALA A 193 15.67 0.92 -10.06
N LEU A 194 15.00 1.48 -9.05
CA LEU A 194 15.17 1.06 -7.67
C LEU A 194 14.74 -0.40 -7.47
N TRP A 195 13.64 -0.82 -8.10
CA TRP A 195 13.20 -2.21 -8.08
C TRP A 195 14.26 -3.15 -8.66
N GLY A 196 14.82 -2.81 -9.83
CA GLY A 196 15.93 -3.54 -10.45
C GLY A 196 17.16 -3.60 -9.57
N ALA A 197 17.57 -2.46 -9.00
CA ALA A 197 18.71 -2.37 -8.09
C ALA A 197 18.52 -3.25 -6.85
N LEU A 198 17.34 -3.26 -6.24
CA LEU A 198 17.04 -4.11 -5.07
C LEU A 198 16.95 -5.60 -5.39
N ILE A 199 16.61 -5.96 -6.63
CA ILE A 199 16.64 -7.37 -7.08
C ILE A 199 18.09 -7.84 -7.24
N LEU A 200 18.96 -6.98 -7.78
CA LEU A 200 20.37 -7.27 -7.99
C LEU A 200 21.19 -7.16 -6.70
N ALA A 201 20.73 -6.35 -5.75
CA ALA A 201 21.40 -6.15 -4.47
C ALA A 201 21.46 -7.45 -3.65
N PRO A 202 22.60 -7.76 -3.01
CA PRO A 202 22.71 -8.94 -2.17
C PRO A 202 21.73 -8.87 -1.00
N ALA A 203 21.04 -9.99 -0.74
CA ALA A 203 20.01 -10.11 0.31
C ALA A 203 20.49 -9.71 1.72
N ARG A 204 21.82 -9.67 1.93
CA ARG A 204 22.45 -9.24 3.18
C ARG A 204 22.27 -7.75 3.49
N LEU A 205 22.05 -6.91 2.47
CA LEU A 205 21.90 -5.47 2.67
C LEU A 205 20.55 -5.11 3.30
N GLY A 206 19.52 -5.96 3.15
CA GLY A 206 18.26 -5.85 3.90
C GLY A 206 17.60 -4.47 3.89
N LEU A 207 17.87 -3.64 2.87
CA LEU A 207 17.60 -2.20 2.89
C LEU A 207 16.10 -1.93 2.93
N MET A 208 15.34 -2.38 1.95
CA MET A 208 13.88 -2.24 1.94
C MET A 208 13.21 -3.44 1.25
N PRO A 209 11.91 -3.69 1.49
CA PRO A 209 11.17 -4.70 0.77
C PRO A 209 11.10 -4.38 -0.74
N SER A 210 11.67 -5.23 -1.58
CA SER A 210 11.76 -5.01 -3.03
C SER A 210 10.40 -4.92 -3.73
N TRP A 211 9.33 -5.45 -3.15
CA TRP A 211 7.99 -5.39 -3.73
C TRP A 211 7.42 -3.96 -3.74
N LEU A 212 7.86 -3.07 -2.85
CA LEU A 212 7.37 -1.70 -2.75
C LEU A 212 7.60 -0.88 -4.03
N PRO A 213 8.86 -0.69 -4.48
CA PRO A 213 9.13 0.06 -5.70
C PRO A 213 8.59 -0.66 -6.94
N GLY A 214 8.51 -1.99 -6.95
CA GLY A 214 7.88 -2.73 -8.05
C GLY A 214 6.38 -2.47 -8.21
N LEU A 215 5.63 -2.39 -7.09
CA LEU A 215 4.22 -2.01 -7.10
C LEU A 215 4.03 -0.55 -7.49
N ALA A 216 4.87 0.35 -6.97
CA ALA A 216 4.79 1.77 -7.28
C ALA A 216 5.16 2.09 -8.73
N ALA A 217 6.16 1.39 -9.30
CA ALA A 217 6.43 1.43 -10.74
C ALA A 217 5.20 0.99 -11.54
N GLY A 218 4.56 -0.12 -11.12
CA GLY A 218 3.35 -0.61 -11.74
C GLY A 218 2.24 0.43 -11.76
N LEU A 219 1.89 0.96 -10.58
CA LEU A 219 0.93 2.04 -10.41
C LEU A 219 1.26 3.23 -11.32
N GLY A 220 2.54 3.65 -11.37
CA GLY A 220 3.01 4.73 -12.24
C GLY A 220 2.74 4.46 -13.72
N VAL A 221 3.12 3.28 -14.23
CA VAL A 221 2.84 2.89 -15.62
C VAL A 221 1.34 2.78 -15.88
N THR A 222 0.54 2.29 -14.91
CA THR A 222 -0.92 2.23 -15.08
C THR A 222 -1.54 3.62 -15.22
N LEU A 223 -1.09 4.58 -14.42
CA LEU A 223 -1.59 5.94 -14.46
C LEU A 223 -1.22 6.60 -15.78
N LEU A 224 0.02 6.43 -16.24
CA LEU A 224 0.44 6.88 -17.56
C LEU A 224 -0.40 6.24 -18.67
N ALA A 225 -0.75 4.95 -18.56
CA ALA A 225 -1.54 4.27 -19.58
C ALA A 225 -2.98 4.82 -19.61
N LEU A 226 -3.55 5.13 -18.45
CA LEU A 226 -4.84 5.83 -18.35
C LEU A 226 -4.75 7.24 -18.94
N LEU A 227 -3.67 7.99 -18.70
CA LEU A 227 -3.48 9.31 -19.31
C LEU A 227 -3.33 9.22 -20.83
N ALA A 228 -2.56 8.25 -21.33
CA ALA A 228 -2.38 8.01 -22.76
C ALA A 228 -3.71 7.62 -23.43
N LEU A 229 -4.58 6.90 -22.73
CA LEU A 229 -5.93 6.58 -23.21
C LEU A 229 -6.76 7.84 -23.47
N PHE A 230 -6.58 8.91 -22.69
CA PHE A 230 -7.27 10.20 -22.86
C PHE A 230 -6.42 11.23 -23.64
N ASP A 231 -5.46 10.76 -24.44
CA ASP A 231 -4.60 11.60 -25.30
C ASP A 231 -3.77 12.65 -24.51
N ALA A 232 -3.60 12.43 -23.21
CA ALA A 232 -2.85 13.30 -22.28
C ALA A 232 -1.41 12.82 -22.03
N ALA A 233 -1.01 11.68 -22.60
CA ALA A 233 0.35 11.16 -22.54
C ALA A 233 0.72 10.45 -23.86
N SER A 234 2.01 10.22 -24.07
CA SER A 234 2.54 9.64 -25.29
C SER A 234 2.10 8.18 -25.53
N PRO A 235 1.90 7.76 -26.79
CA PRO A 235 1.62 6.36 -27.14
C PRO A 235 2.72 5.37 -26.73
N TRP A 236 3.95 5.84 -26.47
CA TRP A 236 5.06 5.00 -25.99
C TRP A 236 4.80 4.37 -24.61
N VAL A 237 3.78 4.80 -23.89
CA VAL A 237 3.36 4.19 -22.62
C VAL A 237 2.83 2.77 -22.81
N TRP A 238 2.12 2.48 -23.91
CA TRP A 238 1.50 1.17 -24.15
C TRP A 238 2.50 0.00 -24.15
N PRO A 239 3.63 0.05 -24.88
CA PRO A 239 4.64 -1.00 -24.79
C PRO A 239 5.28 -1.09 -23.39
N ALA A 240 5.49 0.03 -22.70
CA ALA A 240 6.02 0.03 -21.34
C ALA A 240 5.05 -0.66 -20.35
N TRP A 241 3.74 -0.43 -20.51
CA TRP A 241 2.70 -1.07 -19.71
C TRP A 241 2.64 -2.58 -19.93
N LEU A 242 2.69 -3.03 -21.18
CA LEU A 242 2.74 -4.46 -21.50
C LEU A 242 4.04 -5.11 -20.98
N ALA A 243 5.18 -4.42 -21.11
CA ALA A 243 6.46 -4.89 -20.59
C ALA A 243 6.42 -5.04 -19.06
N TRP A 244 5.82 -4.08 -18.35
CA TRP A 244 5.65 -4.17 -16.89
C TRP A 244 4.76 -5.34 -16.49
N LEU A 245 3.61 -5.53 -17.15
CA LEU A 245 2.73 -6.68 -16.90
C LEU A 245 3.47 -8.02 -17.12
N GLY A 246 4.27 -8.12 -18.19
CA GLY A 246 5.09 -9.29 -18.48
C GLY A 246 6.17 -9.53 -17.42
N ALA A 247 6.90 -8.49 -17.01
CA ALA A 247 7.92 -8.58 -15.97
C ALA A 247 7.33 -8.93 -14.60
N ALA A 248 6.20 -8.30 -14.24
CA ALA A 248 5.43 -8.59 -13.04
C ALA A 248 4.95 -10.04 -13.03
N TYR A 249 4.40 -10.52 -14.15
CA TYR A 249 4.00 -11.91 -14.31
C TYR A 249 5.21 -12.84 -14.09
N LEU A 250 6.25 -12.76 -14.90
CA LEU A 250 7.43 -13.64 -14.83
C LEU A 250 8.07 -13.68 -13.43
N ARG A 251 8.18 -12.51 -12.78
CA ARG A 251 8.91 -12.40 -11.51
C ARG A 251 8.06 -12.77 -10.29
N TRP A 252 6.76 -12.50 -10.35
CA TRP A 252 5.84 -12.73 -9.23
C TRP A 252 5.00 -14.00 -9.40
N HIS A 253 5.05 -14.66 -10.56
CA HIS A 253 4.18 -15.80 -10.94
C HIS A 253 4.07 -16.87 -9.86
N HIS A 254 5.08 -17.01 -9.00
CA HIS A 254 5.13 -18.03 -7.96
C HIS A 254 5.56 -17.53 -6.57
N ARG A 255 5.81 -16.23 -6.42
CA ARG A 255 6.44 -15.68 -5.21
C ARG A 255 5.60 -14.63 -4.50
N PHE A 256 4.73 -13.93 -5.21
CA PHE A 256 4.06 -12.75 -4.65
C PHE A 256 2.68 -12.53 -5.27
N ILE A 257 1.66 -13.16 -4.68
CA ILE A 257 0.27 -13.13 -5.16
C ILE A 257 -0.29 -11.70 -5.16
N ALA A 258 0.07 -10.87 -4.18
CA ALA A 258 -0.40 -9.49 -4.10
C ALA A 258 0.07 -8.64 -5.30
N GLY A 259 1.27 -8.89 -5.82
CA GLY A 259 1.76 -8.23 -7.03
C GLY A 259 1.01 -8.65 -8.28
N LEU A 260 0.67 -9.93 -8.41
CA LEU A 260 -0.20 -10.41 -9.49
C LEU A 260 -1.60 -9.79 -9.40
N ALA A 261 -2.14 -9.64 -8.19
CA ALA A 261 -3.42 -8.96 -7.98
C ALA A 261 -3.37 -7.50 -8.42
N MET A 262 -2.26 -6.80 -8.20
CA MET A 262 -2.04 -5.45 -8.71
C MET A 262 -1.99 -5.41 -10.25
N GLY A 263 -1.36 -6.40 -10.88
CA GLY A 263 -1.37 -6.55 -12.34
C GLY A 263 -2.78 -6.80 -12.90
N CYS A 264 -3.58 -7.65 -12.24
CA CYS A 264 -4.98 -7.83 -12.59
C CYS A 264 -5.78 -6.53 -12.41
N LEU A 265 -5.60 -5.83 -11.29
CA LEU A 265 -6.27 -4.54 -11.04
C LEU A 265 -5.92 -3.52 -12.13
N SER A 266 -4.65 -3.45 -12.51
CA SER A 266 -4.17 -2.61 -13.62
C SER A 266 -4.92 -2.91 -14.92
N LEU A 267 -5.00 -4.19 -15.30
CA LEU A 267 -5.68 -4.62 -16.51
C LEU A 267 -7.17 -4.26 -16.47
N ILE A 268 -7.83 -4.51 -15.34
CA ILE A 268 -9.24 -4.18 -15.15
C ILE A 268 -9.47 -2.66 -15.29
N ALA A 269 -8.64 -1.84 -14.64
CA ALA A 269 -8.77 -0.39 -14.68
C ALA A 269 -8.62 0.15 -16.10
N VAL A 270 -7.60 -0.29 -16.85
CA VAL A 270 -7.36 0.14 -18.24
C VAL A 270 -8.48 -0.33 -19.17
N ILE A 271 -8.97 -1.58 -19.03
CA ILE A 271 -10.09 -2.09 -19.83
C ILE A 271 -11.37 -1.28 -19.56
N LEU A 272 -11.72 -1.06 -18.29
CA LEU A 272 -12.92 -0.30 -17.93
C LEU A 272 -12.85 1.14 -18.40
N ALA A 273 -11.69 1.78 -18.28
CA ALA A 273 -11.49 3.13 -18.78
C ALA A 273 -11.61 3.18 -20.31
N ALA A 274 -11.03 2.22 -21.03
CA ALA A 274 -11.10 2.15 -22.49
C ALA A 274 -12.53 1.93 -22.99
N LEU A 275 -13.27 1.01 -22.35
CA LEU A 275 -14.69 0.80 -22.64
C LEU A 275 -15.52 2.05 -22.31
N GLY A 276 -15.24 2.71 -21.18
CA GLY A 276 -15.89 3.96 -20.81
C GLY A 276 -15.66 5.09 -21.81
N LYS A 277 -14.43 5.25 -22.31
CA LYS A 277 -14.12 6.22 -23.38
C LYS A 277 -14.85 5.88 -24.68
N TRP A 278 -14.91 4.60 -25.05
CA TRP A 278 -15.51 4.19 -26.32
C TRP A 278 -17.04 4.22 -26.31
N MET A 279 -17.66 3.90 -25.18
CA MET A 279 -19.12 3.80 -25.08
C MET A 279 -19.82 5.12 -24.76
N GLU A 280 -19.10 6.15 -24.26
CA GLU A 280 -19.67 7.40 -23.73
C GLU A 280 -20.94 7.15 -22.88
N PRO A 281 -20.79 6.45 -21.74
CA PRO A 281 -21.91 5.75 -21.10
C PRO A 281 -22.99 6.68 -20.57
N ASP A 282 -24.22 6.48 -21.04
CA ASP A 282 -25.45 6.90 -20.36
C ASP A 282 -25.70 6.05 -19.10
N MET A 283 -26.81 6.28 -18.38
CA MET A 283 -27.19 5.51 -17.18
C MET A 283 -27.14 3.98 -17.39
N ASN A 284 -27.57 3.50 -18.56
CA ASN A 284 -27.49 2.08 -18.92
C ASN A 284 -26.05 1.61 -19.23
N GLY A 285 -25.22 2.50 -19.78
CA GLY A 285 -23.80 2.24 -20.04
C GLY A 285 -23.01 2.06 -18.74
N PHE A 286 -23.30 2.87 -17.71
CA PHE A 286 -22.70 2.69 -16.38
C PHE A 286 -23.10 1.37 -15.72
N LEU A 287 -24.35 0.92 -15.89
CA LEU A 287 -24.78 -0.40 -15.43
C LEU A 287 -23.99 -1.51 -16.12
N LEU A 288 -23.82 -1.44 -17.44
CA LEU A 288 -23.02 -2.41 -18.18
C LEU A 288 -21.54 -2.41 -17.76
N LEU A 289 -20.93 -1.24 -17.60
CA LEU A 289 -19.56 -1.12 -17.07
C LEU A 289 -19.42 -1.74 -15.68
N SER A 290 -20.40 -1.53 -14.80
CA SER A 290 -20.38 -2.14 -13.46
C SER A 290 -20.47 -3.67 -13.52
N LEU A 291 -21.28 -4.21 -14.44
CA LEU A 291 -21.40 -5.66 -14.64
C LEU A 291 -20.11 -6.25 -15.20
N ILE A 292 -19.47 -5.57 -16.16
CA ILE A 292 -18.16 -5.94 -16.71
C ILE A 292 -17.10 -5.88 -15.61
N ALA A 293 -17.09 -4.83 -14.79
CA ALA A 293 -16.16 -4.69 -13.67
C ALA A 293 -16.28 -5.85 -12.68
N ILE A 294 -17.51 -6.24 -12.33
CA ILE A 294 -17.79 -7.41 -11.48
C ILE A 294 -17.28 -8.69 -12.17
N GLY A 295 -17.60 -8.90 -13.45
CA GLY A 295 -17.19 -10.07 -14.21
C GLY A 295 -15.67 -10.24 -14.27
N LEU A 296 -14.95 -9.17 -14.64
CA LEU A 296 -13.49 -9.15 -14.69
C LEU A 296 -12.86 -9.36 -13.31
N SER A 297 -13.42 -8.75 -12.26
CA SER A 297 -12.95 -8.93 -10.88
C SER A 297 -13.12 -10.37 -10.40
N VAL A 298 -14.24 -11.01 -10.74
CA VAL A 298 -14.48 -12.44 -10.42
C VAL A 298 -13.52 -13.34 -11.19
N MET A 299 -13.29 -13.09 -12.47
CA MET A 299 -12.32 -13.84 -13.28
C MET A 299 -10.91 -13.72 -12.71
N ALA A 300 -10.46 -12.49 -12.41
CA ALA A 300 -9.17 -12.24 -11.79
C ALA A 300 -9.04 -12.95 -10.43
N SER A 301 -10.06 -12.85 -9.57
CA SER A 301 -10.08 -13.53 -8.26
C SER A 301 -9.98 -15.05 -8.40
N ARG A 302 -10.74 -15.66 -9.34
CA ARG A 302 -10.66 -17.10 -9.60
C ARG A 302 -9.29 -17.53 -10.10
N TRP A 303 -8.70 -16.77 -11.02
CA TRP A 303 -7.36 -17.02 -11.54
C TRP A 303 -6.30 -16.93 -10.43
N LEU A 304 -6.34 -15.88 -9.60
CA LEU A 304 -5.44 -15.72 -8.44
C LEU A 304 -5.61 -16.85 -7.42
N GLN A 305 -6.84 -17.33 -7.19
CA GLN A 305 -7.09 -18.50 -6.33
C GLN A 305 -6.51 -19.78 -6.91
N GLN A 306 -6.58 -20.00 -8.23
CA GLN A 306 -5.94 -21.14 -8.88
C GLN A 306 -4.42 -21.11 -8.73
N GLN A 307 -3.81 -19.95 -8.93
CA GLN A 307 -2.37 -19.75 -8.71
C GLN A 307 -1.99 -20.05 -7.26
N ARG A 308 -2.78 -19.58 -6.28
CA ARG A 308 -2.56 -19.89 -4.86
C ARG A 308 -2.64 -21.38 -4.54
N ARG A 309 -3.52 -22.13 -5.22
CA ARG A 309 -3.71 -23.58 -5.00
C ARG A 309 -2.55 -24.42 -5.52
N GLN A 310 -1.78 -23.95 -6.50
CA GLN A 310 -0.60 -24.65 -7.01
C GLN A 310 0.62 -24.53 -6.07
N HIS A 311 0.53 -23.70 -5.02
CA HIS A 311 1.59 -23.43 -4.04
C HIS A 311 1.38 -24.07 -2.66
N VAL A 312 0.28 -24.80 -2.46
CA VAL A 312 -0.01 -25.58 -1.24
C VAL A 312 0.19 -27.05 -1.54
#